data_AF-A0A349EWH5-F1
#
_entry.id   AF-A0A349EWH5-F1
#
_cell.length_a   1.000
_cell.length_b   1.000
_cell.length_c   1.000
_cell.angle_alpha   90.00
_cell.angle_beta   90.00
_cell.angle_gamma   90.00
#
_symmetry.space_group_name_H-M   'P 1'
#
loop_
_entity.id
_entity.type
_entity.pdbx_description
1 polymer ?
#
loop_
_entity_poly.entity_id
_entity_poly.type
_entity_poly.pdbx_seq_one_letter_code
_entity_poly.pdbx_strand_id
1 'polypeptide(L)'
;MKKRTLKTLFLSGASLLTMALTSCGDQGVGDVDQVLPSDDPTSEVNIEFWHCLGHDKANNLNIIVDAFNKKYEGKYKVSATKAAGTYDALADTIKTKSAAGEVPALAMGYPDSFSVYMTNNISTSHLYRLDGFINDEEFGYSQEELDDFVPAFLSEGQSYQFEGTWSMPMYKSTEIAYYNASYFAGANAQNDNKFKGNSEFINLENAANKSEATEEQLDALRTWVEANGGYTYTVPETWNQMFEMARKMKSDMKNEGLEKTEFYPIGYDSDANMFISQFAQRGIPYTSVGEQGDASSQFLFNNEQAKGFLTEVVGYVNEKLLITKNVLGGGKYTNEYFTDLKCAMTIGSTGGSSYNVSSNFKVSLAPVPFADGKSPKYIQQGPSICFFNNENAYVHKGAWLFYKMMADPKYNADLALENSYDPVRVSSY
;
A
#
# COMPACT_ATOMS: atom_id res chain seq x y z
N MET A 1 46.86 27.24 -67.86
CA MET A 1 46.66 27.22 -66.39
C MET A 1 47.50 26.10 -65.80
N LYS A 2 48.36 26.44 -64.85
CA LYS A 2 49.53 25.64 -64.42
C LYS A 2 49.11 24.45 -63.56
N LYS A 3 49.61 23.27 -63.95
CA LYS A 3 49.70 22.04 -63.13
C LYS A 3 50.46 22.36 -61.85
N ARG A 4 49.90 21.99 -60.69
CA ARG A 4 50.61 22.02 -59.40
C ARG A 4 51.01 20.61 -59.00
N THR A 5 52.25 20.54 -58.55
CA THR A 5 53.11 19.40 -58.30
C THR A 5 52.69 18.61 -57.07
N LEU A 6 52.65 17.28 -57.20
CA LEU A 6 52.60 16.33 -56.10
C LEU A 6 54.02 16.20 -55.53
N LYS A 7 54.20 16.44 -54.23
CA LYS A 7 55.38 15.99 -53.47
C LYS A 7 54.97 14.79 -52.63
N THR A 8 55.52 13.64 -52.99
CA THR A 8 55.56 12.43 -52.19
C THR A 8 56.51 12.65 -51.01
N LEU A 9 56.09 12.31 -49.78
CA LEU A 9 57.00 11.80 -48.76
C LEU A 9 56.33 10.62 -48.05
N PHE A 10 57.12 9.57 -47.91
CA PHE A 10 56.81 8.21 -47.48
C PHE A 10 57.08 8.03 -45.98
N LEU A 11 56.60 6.89 -45.44
CA LEU A 11 56.86 6.24 -44.12
C LEU A 11 55.91 6.63 -42.98
N SER A 12 54.95 5.79 -42.58
CA SER A 12 55.00 4.43 -41.98
C SER A 12 54.64 4.50 -40.50
N GLY A 13 53.43 4.03 -40.18
CA GLY A 13 52.92 3.89 -38.82
C GLY A 13 51.60 3.14 -38.88
N ALA A 14 51.67 1.83 -39.09
CA ALA A 14 50.51 0.95 -39.02
C ALA A 14 50.12 0.77 -37.56
N SER A 15 49.18 1.58 -37.08
CA SER A 15 48.48 1.33 -35.82
C SER A 15 47.36 0.34 -36.12
N LEU A 16 47.53 -0.92 -35.69
CA LEU A 16 46.41 -1.85 -35.59
C LEU A 16 45.37 -1.25 -34.65
N LEU A 17 44.27 -0.76 -35.21
CA LEU A 17 43.04 -0.52 -34.46
C LEU A 17 42.42 -1.90 -34.20
N THR A 18 42.71 -2.50 -33.06
CA THR A 18 41.89 -3.57 -32.51
C THR A 18 40.53 -2.96 -32.15
N MET A 19 39.58 -3.03 -33.07
CA MET A 19 38.16 -2.95 -32.74
C MET A 19 37.85 -4.15 -31.84
N ALA A 20 37.83 -3.91 -30.53
CA ALA A 20 37.15 -4.80 -29.61
C ALA A 20 35.67 -4.73 -29.96
N LEU A 21 35.18 -5.74 -30.67
CA LEU A 21 33.77 -6.07 -30.71
C LEU A 21 33.36 -6.39 -29.27
N THR A 22 32.83 -5.41 -28.55
CA THR A 22 32.06 -5.68 -27.34
C THR A 22 30.81 -6.43 -27.79
N SER A 23 30.90 -7.75 -27.64
CA SER A 23 29.73 -8.62 -27.60
C SER A 23 28.72 -8.01 -26.63
N CYS A 24 27.61 -7.50 -27.13
CA CYS A 24 26.37 -7.37 -26.36
C CYS A 24 25.89 -8.79 -26.07
N GLY A 25 26.60 -9.48 -25.17
CA GLY A 25 26.12 -10.66 -24.48
C GLY A 25 25.49 -10.20 -23.19
N ASP A 26 24.43 -10.87 -22.80
CA ASP A 26 23.75 -10.82 -21.51
C ASP A 26 24.80 -10.93 -20.38
N GLN A 27 25.36 -9.79 -19.95
CA GLN A 27 26.28 -9.74 -18.81
C GLN A 27 25.41 -9.65 -17.57
N GLY A 28 25.43 -10.72 -16.77
CA GLY A 28 24.72 -10.77 -15.50
C GLY A 28 25.07 -9.58 -14.61
N VAL A 29 24.11 -9.15 -13.79
CA VAL A 29 24.22 -7.98 -12.90
C VAL A 29 25.05 -8.30 -11.64
N GLY A 30 25.62 -9.52 -11.54
CA GLY A 30 26.43 -9.99 -10.42
C GLY A 30 25.76 -11.11 -9.63
N ASP A 31 26.41 -11.58 -8.57
CA ASP A 31 25.84 -12.59 -7.66
C ASP A 31 24.68 -11.97 -6.85
N VAL A 32 23.55 -12.67 -6.78
CA VAL A 32 22.40 -12.21 -5.98
C VAL A 32 22.57 -12.51 -4.49
N ASP A 33 23.47 -13.43 -4.15
CA ASP A 33 23.79 -13.84 -2.79
C ASP A 33 25.04 -13.10 -2.31
N GLN A 34 24.84 -11.96 -1.65
CA GLN A 34 25.94 -11.16 -1.12
C GLN A 34 26.24 -11.49 0.34
N VAL A 35 27.48 -11.26 0.75
CA VAL A 35 27.93 -11.38 2.14
C VAL A 35 28.30 -10.00 2.66
N LEU A 36 27.93 -9.71 3.91
CA LEU A 36 28.26 -8.45 4.54
C LEU A 36 29.73 -8.46 5.04
N PRO A 37 30.54 -7.42 4.76
CA PRO A 37 31.88 -7.33 5.31
C PRO A 37 31.84 -7.21 6.83
N SER A 38 32.74 -7.91 7.53
CA SER A 38 32.88 -7.81 8.99
C SER A 38 33.54 -6.51 9.42
N ASP A 39 34.42 -5.96 8.59
CA ASP A 39 35.10 -4.69 8.84
C ASP A 39 34.26 -3.46 8.45
N ASP A 40 34.76 -2.29 8.85
CA ASP A 40 34.21 -0.99 8.49
C ASP A 40 34.88 -0.47 7.21
N PRO A 41 34.17 0.33 6.40
CA PRO A 41 34.76 0.93 5.22
C PRO A 41 35.89 1.91 5.62
N THR A 42 36.95 1.96 4.81
CA THR A 42 38.10 2.84 5.05
C THR A 42 37.83 4.32 4.73
N SER A 43 36.67 4.63 4.16
CA SER A 43 36.19 5.96 3.84
C SER A 43 34.67 5.99 3.88
N GLU A 44 34.06 7.14 4.14
CA GLU A 44 32.60 7.29 4.20
C GLU A 44 31.92 6.80 2.92
N VAL A 45 30.96 5.87 3.08
CA VAL A 45 30.18 5.27 2.00
C VAL A 45 28.80 5.91 1.96
N ASN A 46 28.39 6.39 0.79
CA ASN A 46 27.06 6.96 0.58
C ASN A 46 26.03 5.86 0.32
N ILE A 47 24.89 5.94 1.00
CA ILE A 47 23.77 5.00 0.92
C ILE A 47 22.55 5.78 0.40
N GLU A 48 22.22 5.58 -0.87
CA GLU A 48 21.09 6.27 -1.49
C GLU A 48 19.79 5.48 -1.25
N PHE A 49 18.78 6.13 -0.68
CA PHE A 49 17.44 5.57 -0.48
C PHE A 49 16.40 6.33 -1.33
N TRP A 50 15.78 5.67 -2.30
CA TRP A 50 14.74 6.29 -3.12
C TRP A 50 13.33 6.05 -2.56
N HIS A 51 12.59 7.15 -2.41
CA HIS A 51 11.23 7.15 -1.85
C HIS A 51 10.26 8.04 -2.65
N CYS A 52 8.96 7.90 -2.38
CA CYS A 52 7.90 8.76 -2.94
C CYS A 52 7.16 9.63 -1.91
N LEU A 53 7.55 9.55 -0.63
CA LEU A 53 6.90 10.28 0.46
C LEU A 53 6.82 11.80 0.21
N GLY A 54 5.65 12.38 0.50
CA GLY A 54 5.44 13.82 0.54
C GLY A 54 6.22 14.49 1.68
N HIS A 55 6.40 15.81 1.62
CA HIS A 55 7.14 16.56 2.65
C HIS A 55 6.56 16.31 4.05
N ASP A 56 5.25 16.46 4.21
CA ASP A 56 4.54 16.28 5.48
C ASP A 56 4.45 14.80 5.95
N LYS A 57 5.03 13.88 5.18
CA LYS A 57 4.99 12.43 5.41
C LYS A 57 6.39 11.81 5.53
N ALA A 58 7.42 12.65 5.52
CA ALA A 58 8.82 12.23 5.54
C ALA A 58 9.57 12.69 6.81
N ASN A 59 8.90 13.28 7.81
CA ASN A 59 9.60 13.81 8.97
C ASN A 59 10.23 12.69 9.79
N ASN A 60 9.49 11.61 10.03
CA ASN A 60 10.02 10.47 10.79
C ASN A 60 11.08 9.71 9.99
N LEU A 61 10.97 9.66 8.65
CA LEU A 61 12.06 9.15 7.82
C LEU A 61 13.33 10.01 7.99
N ASN A 62 13.22 11.33 7.97
CA ASN A 62 14.37 12.23 8.15
C ASN A 62 15.00 12.07 9.54
N ILE A 63 14.20 11.89 10.59
CA ILE A 63 14.70 11.61 11.95
C ILE A 63 15.52 10.31 11.97
N ILE A 64 15.04 9.25 11.29
CA ILE A 64 15.76 7.98 11.18
C ILE A 64 17.08 8.18 10.40
N VAL A 65 17.06 8.92 9.29
CA VAL A 65 18.26 9.26 8.50
C VAL A 65 19.28 10.02 9.35
N ASP A 66 18.86 11.04 10.08
CA ASP A 66 19.75 11.83 10.93
C ASP A 66 20.35 10.99 12.07
N ALA A 67 19.54 10.14 12.70
CA ALA A 67 20.00 9.22 13.73
C ALA A 67 21.02 8.20 13.19
N PHE A 68 20.77 7.66 11.99
CA PHE A 68 21.69 6.76 11.32
C PHE A 68 23.02 7.44 10.99
N ASN A 69 22.95 8.60 10.33
CA ASN A 69 24.13 9.36 9.91
C ASN A 69 24.99 9.77 11.11
N LYS A 70 24.37 10.11 12.23
CA LYS A 70 25.09 10.37 13.48
C LYS A 70 25.73 9.12 14.07
N LYS A 71 25.02 7.98 14.07
CA LYS A 71 25.52 6.71 14.63
C LYS A 71 26.74 6.19 13.86
N TYR A 72 26.78 6.41 12.54
CA TYR A 72 27.80 5.89 11.64
C TYR A 72 28.69 6.98 11.02
N GLU A 73 28.85 8.11 11.71
CA GLU A 73 29.66 9.25 11.24
C GLU A 73 31.07 8.82 10.80
N GLY A 74 31.47 9.24 9.60
CA GLY A 74 32.76 8.89 8.99
C GLY A 74 32.82 7.49 8.36
N LYS A 75 31.76 6.68 8.49
CA LYS A 75 31.66 5.33 7.90
C LYS A 75 30.55 5.25 6.85
N TYR A 76 29.34 5.69 7.20
CA TYR A 76 28.17 5.64 6.33
C TYR A 76 27.39 6.95 6.36
N LYS A 77 26.84 7.31 5.20
CA LYS A 77 25.96 8.46 5.04
C LYS A 77 24.77 8.12 4.17
N VAL A 78 23.58 8.10 4.76
CA VAL A 78 22.30 7.90 4.09
C VAL A 78 21.78 9.22 3.53
N SER A 79 21.34 9.17 2.27
CA SER A 79 20.59 10.20 1.59
C SER A 79 19.22 9.65 1.20
N ALA A 80 18.15 10.14 1.83
CA ALA A 80 16.78 9.83 1.44
C ALA A 80 16.32 10.80 0.34
N THR A 81 16.17 10.29 -0.88
CA THR A 81 15.82 11.07 -2.07
C THR A 81 14.39 10.77 -2.50
N LYS A 82 13.57 11.82 -2.55
CA LYS A 82 12.24 11.75 -3.17
C LYS A 82 12.38 11.66 -4.69
N ALA A 83 12.47 10.45 -5.22
CA ALA A 83 12.67 10.21 -6.65
C ALA A 83 11.39 10.37 -7.48
N ALA A 84 10.20 10.27 -6.86
CA ALA A 84 8.92 10.50 -7.52
C ALA A 84 7.81 10.91 -6.51
N GLY A 85 6.59 11.19 -7.02
CA GLY A 85 5.46 11.61 -6.19
C GLY A 85 4.44 10.52 -5.85
N THR A 86 4.47 9.38 -6.53
CA THR A 86 3.58 8.23 -6.32
C THR A 86 4.37 6.93 -6.43
N TYR A 87 3.81 5.82 -5.95
CA TYR A 87 4.45 4.50 -6.08
C TYR A 87 4.65 4.09 -7.54
N ASP A 88 3.64 4.27 -8.40
CA ASP A 88 3.76 3.93 -9.83
C ASP A 88 4.84 4.77 -10.53
N ALA A 89 4.86 6.09 -10.27
CA ALA A 89 5.88 6.97 -10.84
C ALA A 89 7.28 6.66 -10.29
N LEU A 90 7.38 6.23 -9.03
CA LEU A 90 8.63 5.77 -8.45
C LEU A 90 9.09 4.49 -9.15
N ALA A 91 8.19 3.55 -9.39
CA ALA A 91 8.51 2.31 -10.08
C ALA A 91 9.00 2.54 -11.52
N ASP A 92 8.32 3.42 -12.27
CA ASP A 92 8.76 3.83 -13.61
C ASP A 92 10.12 4.52 -13.59
N THR A 93 10.37 5.36 -12.57
CA THR A 93 11.66 6.05 -12.39
C THR A 93 12.78 5.05 -12.11
N ILE A 94 12.56 4.12 -11.19
CA ILE A 94 13.51 3.05 -10.85
C ILE A 94 13.82 2.21 -12.08
N LYS A 95 12.79 1.76 -12.81
CA LYS A 95 12.95 0.96 -14.03
C LYS A 95 13.79 1.71 -15.07
N THR A 96 13.49 2.98 -15.31
CA THR A 96 14.19 3.80 -16.30
C THR A 96 15.66 4.00 -15.92
N LYS A 97 15.94 4.31 -14.65
CA LYS A 97 17.30 4.56 -14.18
C LYS A 97 18.14 3.27 -14.06
N SER A 98 17.53 2.18 -13.62
CA SER A 98 18.20 0.87 -13.55
C SER A 98 18.66 0.41 -14.93
N ALA A 99 17.84 0.64 -15.98
CA ALA A 99 18.23 0.38 -17.37
C ALA A 99 19.41 1.24 -17.87
N ALA A 100 19.68 2.38 -17.23
CA ALA A 100 20.83 3.24 -17.48
C ALA A 100 22.04 2.92 -16.59
N GLY A 101 21.96 1.90 -15.74
CA GLY A 101 23.00 1.55 -14.76
C GLY A 101 23.01 2.42 -13.50
N GLU A 102 22.00 3.26 -13.30
CA GLU A 102 21.83 4.09 -12.10
C GLU A 102 20.85 3.41 -11.14
N VAL A 103 21.37 2.79 -10.09
CA VAL A 103 20.56 2.14 -9.05
C VAL A 103 20.81 2.78 -7.68
N PRO A 104 19.79 2.91 -6.82
CA PRO A 104 20.00 3.32 -5.42
C PRO A 104 20.64 2.17 -4.63
N ALA A 105 20.86 2.35 -3.32
CA ALA A 105 21.20 1.24 -2.45
C ALA A 105 19.93 0.48 -2.02
N LEU A 106 18.85 1.21 -1.72
CA LEU A 106 17.54 0.69 -1.41
C LEU A 106 16.43 1.57 -2.00
N ALA A 107 15.26 1.00 -2.25
CA ALA A 107 14.09 1.77 -2.66
C ALA A 107 12.81 1.25 -2.00
N MET A 108 11.89 2.17 -1.71
CA MET A 108 10.54 1.81 -1.30
C MET A 108 9.68 1.47 -2.52
N GLY A 109 8.68 0.61 -2.35
CA GLY A 109 7.73 0.31 -3.41
C GLY A 109 6.87 -0.89 -3.07
N TYR A 110 6.02 -1.29 -4.01
CA TYR A 110 5.20 -2.49 -3.85
C TYR A 110 5.90 -3.73 -4.43
N PRO A 111 5.67 -4.92 -3.84
CA PRO A 111 6.27 -6.18 -4.30
C PRO A 111 6.06 -6.49 -5.79
N ASP A 112 4.90 -6.17 -6.34
CA ASP A 112 4.61 -6.35 -7.77
C ASP A 112 5.57 -5.53 -8.65
N SER A 113 5.91 -4.31 -8.24
CA SER A 113 6.91 -3.48 -8.92
C SER A 113 8.32 -4.08 -8.79
N PHE A 114 8.65 -4.68 -7.65
CA PHE A 114 9.97 -5.28 -7.41
C PHE A 114 10.22 -6.51 -8.29
N SER A 115 9.16 -7.29 -8.58
CA SER A 115 9.25 -8.42 -9.50
C SER A 115 9.77 -8.03 -10.89
N VAL A 116 9.48 -6.79 -11.34
CA VAL A 116 9.96 -6.27 -12.62
C VAL A 116 11.47 -6.03 -12.61
N TYR A 117 12.06 -5.72 -11.45
CA TYR A 117 13.50 -5.44 -11.32
C TYR A 117 14.35 -6.72 -11.24
N MET A 118 13.73 -7.86 -10.91
CA MET A 118 14.41 -9.15 -10.80
C MET A 118 14.67 -9.81 -12.18
N THR A 119 14.09 -9.28 -13.27
CA THR A 119 14.16 -9.81 -14.64
C THR A 119 13.72 -11.29 -14.76
N ASN A 120 13.71 -11.90 -15.95
CA ASN A 120 13.31 -13.31 -16.07
C ASN A 120 14.43 -14.32 -15.75
N ASN A 121 15.64 -13.84 -15.48
CA ASN A 121 16.79 -14.65 -15.15
C ASN A 121 17.43 -14.12 -13.86
N ILE A 122 17.59 -14.99 -12.87
CA ILE A 122 18.14 -14.61 -11.56
C ILE A 122 19.54 -13.97 -11.68
N SER A 123 20.36 -14.40 -12.65
CA SER A 123 21.69 -13.84 -12.87
C SER A 123 21.68 -12.40 -13.40
N THR A 124 20.53 -11.90 -13.85
CA THR A 124 20.34 -10.53 -14.35
C THR A 124 19.43 -9.71 -13.43
N SER A 125 19.13 -10.21 -12.22
CA SER A 125 18.37 -9.47 -11.22
C SER A 125 19.11 -8.20 -10.80
N HIS A 126 18.42 -7.07 -10.82
CA HIS A 126 18.91 -5.82 -10.23
C HIS A 126 18.76 -5.79 -8.71
N LEU A 127 18.17 -6.81 -8.10
CA LEU A 127 17.96 -6.92 -6.66
C LEU A 127 18.82 -8.04 -6.06
N TYR A 128 19.19 -7.90 -4.79
CA TYR A 128 19.79 -8.99 -4.01
C TYR A 128 18.77 -9.84 -3.28
N ARG A 129 19.14 -11.09 -3.05
CA ARG A 129 18.48 -11.97 -2.09
C ARG A 129 19.03 -11.71 -0.69
N LEU A 130 18.12 -11.58 0.27
CA LEU A 130 18.39 -11.07 1.61
C LEU A 130 18.64 -12.16 2.64
N ASP A 131 18.47 -13.44 2.30
CA ASP A 131 18.68 -14.57 3.22
C ASP A 131 20.09 -14.53 3.85
N GLY A 132 21.11 -14.15 3.07
CA GLY A 132 22.48 -13.98 3.58
C GLY A 132 22.61 -12.85 4.60
N PHE A 133 21.83 -11.77 4.47
CA PHE A 133 21.87 -10.63 5.39
C PHE A 133 21.02 -10.88 6.63
N ILE A 134 19.85 -11.51 6.45
CA ILE A 134 18.94 -11.89 7.53
C ILE A 134 19.64 -12.87 8.48
N ASN A 135 20.35 -13.86 7.94
CA ASN A 135 21.00 -14.92 8.71
C ASN A 135 22.48 -14.63 9.06
N ASP A 136 22.98 -13.43 8.76
CA ASP A 136 24.36 -13.04 9.08
C ASP A 136 24.60 -13.09 10.60
N GLU A 137 25.71 -13.69 11.04
CA GLU A 137 25.97 -13.93 12.46
C GLU A 137 26.18 -12.63 13.27
N GLU A 138 26.69 -11.57 12.64
CA GLU A 138 27.03 -10.32 13.32
C GLU A 138 25.97 -9.23 13.08
N PHE A 139 25.47 -9.14 11.85
CA PHE A 139 24.58 -8.08 11.40
C PHE A 139 23.16 -8.54 11.09
N GLY A 140 22.88 -9.84 11.12
CA GLY A 140 21.56 -10.43 10.86
C GLY A 140 20.58 -10.26 12.02
N TYR A 141 19.41 -10.88 11.90
CA TYR A 141 18.41 -10.89 12.96
C TYR A 141 18.53 -12.16 13.79
N SER A 142 18.43 -12.01 15.11
CA SER A 142 18.15 -13.13 16.00
C SER A 142 16.75 -13.70 15.77
N GLN A 143 16.51 -14.94 16.22
CA GLN A 143 15.18 -15.54 16.13
C GLN A 143 14.13 -14.70 16.88
N GLU A 144 14.48 -14.11 18.02
CA GLU A 144 13.57 -13.24 18.78
C GLU A 144 13.20 -11.98 17.99
N GLU A 145 14.16 -11.37 17.29
CA GLU A 145 13.86 -10.22 16.42
C GLU A 145 12.99 -10.61 15.22
N LEU A 146 13.19 -11.80 14.64
CA LEU A 146 12.37 -12.33 13.54
C LEU A 146 10.95 -12.65 13.99
N ASP A 147 10.80 -13.28 15.16
CA ASP A 147 9.49 -13.61 15.75
C ASP A 147 8.69 -12.37 16.13
N ASP A 148 9.37 -11.24 16.35
CA ASP A 148 8.75 -9.94 16.60
C ASP A 148 8.29 -9.23 15.32
N PHE A 149 8.63 -9.70 14.12
CA PHE A 149 7.96 -9.22 12.90
C PHE A 149 6.55 -9.82 12.81
N VAL A 150 5.60 -9.05 12.26
CA VAL A 150 4.30 -9.61 11.87
C VAL A 150 4.54 -10.66 10.77
N PRO A 151 4.22 -11.96 11.00
CA PRO A 151 4.70 -13.03 10.11
C PRO A 151 4.22 -12.90 8.66
N ALA A 152 2.96 -12.48 8.46
CA ALA A 152 2.41 -12.25 7.13
C ALA A 152 3.22 -11.18 6.36
N PHE A 153 3.69 -10.15 7.05
CA PHE A 153 4.39 -9.03 6.43
C PHE A 153 5.80 -9.42 5.98
N LEU A 154 6.46 -10.29 6.75
CA LEU A 154 7.75 -10.84 6.36
C LEU A 154 7.61 -11.84 5.20
N SER A 155 6.58 -12.71 5.24
CA SER A 155 6.37 -13.75 4.22
C SER A 155 6.06 -13.21 2.82
N GLU A 156 5.49 -12.00 2.73
CA GLU A 156 5.30 -11.30 1.45
C GLU A 156 6.64 -11.10 0.72
N GLY A 157 7.71 -10.86 1.48
CA GLY A 157 9.08 -10.73 0.99
C GLY A 157 9.65 -11.98 0.31
N GLN A 158 8.96 -13.10 0.38
CA GLN A 158 9.34 -14.39 -0.20
C GLN A 158 8.45 -14.80 -1.39
N SER A 159 7.41 -14.01 -1.68
CA SER A 159 6.41 -14.34 -2.70
C SER A 159 6.80 -13.80 -4.09
N TYR A 160 8.00 -14.12 -4.54
CA TYR A 160 8.57 -13.69 -5.81
C TYR A 160 8.81 -14.87 -6.77
N GLN A 161 9.22 -14.56 -7.99
CA GLN A 161 9.49 -15.56 -9.05
C GLN A 161 10.69 -16.50 -8.75
N PHE A 162 11.56 -16.13 -7.80
CA PHE A 162 12.70 -16.93 -7.37
C PHE A 162 12.64 -17.19 -5.87
N GLU A 163 13.09 -18.37 -5.45
CA GLU A 163 13.13 -18.77 -4.04
C GLU A 163 14.06 -17.86 -3.20
N GLY A 164 13.61 -17.54 -1.99
CA GLY A 164 14.31 -16.71 -1.01
C GLY A 164 13.57 -15.42 -0.69
N THR A 165 14.20 -14.57 0.13
CA THR A 165 13.66 -13.29 0.56
C THR A 165 14.25 -12.16 -0.27
N TRP A 166 13.43 -11.36 -0.95
CA TRP A 166 13.88 -10.33 -1.92
C TRP A 166 13.49 -8.90 -1.56
N SER A 167 12.68 -8.76 -0.52
CA SER A 167 12.30 -7.46 0.03
C SER A 167 11.94 -7.61 1.48
N MET A 168 12.04 -6.52 2.24
CA MET A 168 11.60 -6.48 3.63
C MET A 168 10.43 -5.50 3.82
N PRO A 169 9.49 -5.74 4.74
CA PRO A 169 8.37 -4.83 4.94
C PRO A 169 8.86 -3.49 5.52
N MET A 170 8.29 -2.37 5.05
CA MET A 170 8.58 -1.03 5.59
C MET A 170 7.55 -0.64 6.65
N TYR A 171 6.29 -0.71 6.27
CA TYR A 171 5.06 -0.64 7.06
C TYR A 171 3.95 -1.14 6.13
N LYS A 172 2.82 -1.58 6.67
CA LYS A 172 1.81 -2.29 5.88
C LYS A 172 0.42 -1.74 6.13
N SER A 173 -0.49 -2.04 5.22
CA SER A 173 -1.87 -1.61 5.33
C SER A 173 -2.79 -2.76 5.02
N THR A 174 -3.94 -2.80 5.67
CA THR A 174 -5.07 -3.65 5.28
C THR A 174 -6.26 -2.78 4.91
N GLU A 175 -7.31 -3.40 4.37
CA GLU A 175 -8.59 -2.72 4.24
C GLU A 175 -9.31 -2.69 5.59
N ILE A 176 -10.00 -1.59 5.87
CA ILE A 176 -10.85 -1.41 7.05
C ILE A 176 -12.13 -0.67 6.66
N ALA A 177 -13.22 -0.92 7.39
CA ALA A 177 -14.47 -0.18 7.22
C ALA A 177 -14.50 0.99 8.21
N TYR A 178 -14.63 2.21 7.69
CA TYR A 178 -14.94 3.42 8.45
C TYR A 178 -16.44 3.63 8.38
N TYR A 179 -17.11 3.87 9.50
CA TYR A 179 -18.54 4.14 9.51
C TYR A 179 -18.88 5.32 10.41
N ASN A 180 -19.97 6.00 10.06
CA ASN A 180 -20.51 7.12 10.83
C ASN A 180 -21.30 6.54 12.02
N ALA A 181 -20.64 6.43 13.17
CA ALA A 181 -21.23 5.87 14.38
C ALA A 181 -22.44 6.68 14.86
N SER A 182 -22.41 8.01 14.69
CA SER A 182 -23.55 8.89 14.97
C SER A 182 -24.76 8.54 14.09
N TYR A 183 -24.55 8.34 12.78
CA TYR A 183 -25.61 7.94 11.84
C TYR A 183 -26.21 6.58 12.21
N PHE A 184 -25.35 5.61 12.58
CA PHE A 184 -25.77 4.27 13.01
C PHE A 184 -26.55 4.31 14.34
N ALA A 185 -26.19 5.22 15.25
CA ALA A 185 -26.91 5.46 16.49
C ALA A 185 -28.23 6.22 16.29
N GLY A 186 -28.43 6.89 15.15
CA GLY A 186 -29.70 7.53 14.81
C GLY A 186 -29.61 9.01 14.47
N ALA A 187 -28.43 9.62 14.45
CA ALA A 187 -28.23 11.00 13.97
C ALA A 187 -28.20 11.00 12.43
N ASN A 188 -29.39 10.86 11.84
CA ASN A 188 -29.57 10.70 10.41
C ASN A 188 -30.80 11.47 9.91
N ALA A 189 -30.77 11.89 8.65
CA ALA A 189 -31.79 12.74 8.05
C ALA A 189 -33.21 12.15 8.14
N GLN A 190 -33.33 10.81 8.15
CA GLN A 190 -34.61 10.12 8.33
C GLN A 190 -35.22 10.43 9.70
N ASN A 191 -34.42 10.32 10.76
CA ASN A 191 -34.85 10.65 12.11
C ASN A 191 -35.07 12.15 12.30
N ASP A 192 -34.26 13.01 11.67
CA ASP A 192 -34.44 14.47 11.71
C ASP A 192 -35.81 14.88 11.14
N ASN A 193 -36.22 14.22 10.07
CA ASN A 193 -37.53 14.44 9.46
C ASN A 193 -38.65 13.84 10.32
N LYS A 194 -38.49 12.61 10.80
CA LYS A 194 -39.48 11.89 11.59
C LYS A 194 -39.78 12.56 12.94
N PHE A 195 -38.74 13.00 13.63
CA PHE A 195 -38.81 13.60 14.95
C PHE A 195 -38.70 15.12 14.92
N LYS A 196 -38.99 15.74 13.77
CA LYS A 196 -38.88 17.18 13.56
C LYS A 196 -39.57 17.97 14.68
N GLY A 197 -38.80 18.77 15.41
CA GLY A 197 -39.28 19.59 16.52
C GLY A 197 -39.36 18.88 17.87
N ASN A 198 -38.98 17.61 17.98
CA ASN A 198 -38.84 16.92 19.26
C ASN A 198 -37.56 17.38 19.97
N SER A 199 -37.70 18.10 21.08
CA SER A 199 -36.58 18.65 21.83
C SER A 199 -35.67 17.60 22.47
N GLU A 200 -36.21 16.45 22.86
CA GLU A 200 -35.43 15.38 23.49
C GLU A 200 -34.52 14.72 22.46
N PHE A 201 -35.07 14.39 21.28
CA PHE A 201 -34.29 13.92 20.14
C PHE A 201 -33.17 14.90 19.78
N ILE A 202 -33.50 16.18 19.57
CA ILE A 202 -32.52 17.21 19.17
C ILE A 202 -31.37 17.31 20.19
N ASN A 203 -31.66 17.21 21.49
CA ASN A 203 -30.62 17.26 22.52
C ASN A 203 -29.71 16.03 22.49
N LEU A 204 -30.29 14.83 22.32
CA LEU A 204 -29.52 13.58 22.22
C LEU A 204 -28.69 13.55 20.92
N GLU A 205 -29.29 13.97 19.82
CA GLU A 205 -28.65 14.03 18.50
C GLU A 205 -27.45 15.00 18.54
N ASN A 206 -27.62 16.22 19.05
CA ASN A 206 -26.53 17.19 19.18
C ASN A 206 -25.39 16.68 20.09
N ALA A 207 -25.69 15.86 21.09
CA ALA A 207 -24.69 15.27 21.95
C ALA A 207 -23.91 14.15 21.22
N ALA A 208 -24.57 13.38 20.37
CA ALA A 208 -24.03 12.22 19.68
C ALA A 208 -23.44 12.51 18.29
N ASN A 209 -23.80 13.63 17.65
CA ASN A 209 -23.41 13.98 16.28
C ASN A 209 -22.22 14.95 16.24
N LYS A 210 -21.07 14.47 16.73
CA LYS A 210 -19.80 15.21 16.78
C LYS A 210 -18.62 14.25 16.87
N SER A 211 -17.43 14.71 16.47
CA SER A 211 -16.23 13.87 16.37
C SER A 211 -15.83 13.16 17.68
N GLU A 212 -16.08 13.82 18.79
CA GLU A 212 -15.69 13.43 20.15
C GLU A 212 -16.82 12.77 20.94
N ALA A 213 -17.93 12.40 20.29
CA ALA A 213 -19.03 11.72 20.95
C ALA A 213 -18.54 10.45 21.66
N THR A 214 -19.06 10.22 22.88
CA THR A 214 -18.77 9.03 23.68
C THR A 214 -19.72 7.89 23.33
N GLU A 215 -19.34 6.65 23.63
CA GLU A 215 -20.22 5.49 23.47
C GLU A 215 -21.53 5.66 24.26
N GLU A 216 -21.47 6.26 25.46
CA GLU A 216 -22.67 6.56 26.26
C GLU A 216 -23.62 7.53 25.54
N GLN A 217 -23.10 8.54 24.84
CA GLN A 217 -23.92 9.48 24.06
C GLN A 217 -24.55 8.80 22.84
N LEU A 218 -23.79 7.94 22.15
CA LEU A 218 -24.30 7.14 21.04
C LEU A 218 -25.39 6.17 21.50
N ASP A 219 -25.18 5.46 22.61
CA ASP A 219 -26.13 4.50 23.17
C ASP A 219 -27.39 5.17 23.69
N ALA A 220 -27.27 6.34 24.31
CA ALA A 220 -28.42 7.13 24.75
C ALA A 220 -29.30 7.55 23.56
N LEU A 221 -28.70 8.05 22.47
CA LEU A 221 -29.43 8.36 21.24
C LEU A 221 -30.08 7.11 20.65
N ARG A 222 -29.31 6.04 20.47
CA ARG A 222 -29.78 4.76 19.90
C ARG A 222 -30.99 4.22 20.65
N THR A 223 -30.89 4.14 21.98
CA THR A 223 -31.96 3.65 22.85
C THR A 223 -33.24 4.48 22.70
N TRP A 224 -33.10 5.81 22.69
CA TRP A 224 -34.25 6.70 22.53
C TRP A 224 -34.89 6.56 21.14
N VAL A 225 -34.07 6.53 20.08
CA VAL A 225 -34.55 6.39 18.70
C VAL A 225 -35.30 5.07 18.51
N GLU A 226 -34.76 3.96 19.02
CA GLU A 226 -35.40 2.65 18.96
C GLU A 226 -36.73 2.62 19.72
N ALA A 227 -36.76 3.16 20.95
CA ALA A 227 -37.96 3.22 21.77
C ALA A 227 -39.08 4.07 21.13
N ASN A 228 -38.73 5.04 20.29
CA ASN A 228 -39.66 5.93 19.59
C ASN A 228 -39.91 5.53 18.13
N GLY A 229 -39.50 4.32 17.74
CA GLY A 229 -39.76 3.76 16.41
C GLY A 229 -39.01 4.45 15.27
N GLY A 230 -37.86 5.06 15.56
CA GLY A 230 -36.95 5.65 14.58
C GLY A 230 -36.04 4.63 13.91
N TYR A 231 -34.99 5.12 13.24
CA TYR A 231 -34.11 4.32 12.40
C TYR A 231 -32.68 4.29 12.98
N THR A 232 -32.24 3.10 13.39
CA THR A 232 -30.87 2.79 13.81
C THR A 232 -30.32 1.66 12.93
N TYR A 233 -28.99 1.52 12.92
CA TYR A 233 -28.31 0.51 12.11
C TYR A 233 -27.24 -0.22 12.92
N THR A 234 -26.96 -1.45 12.50
CA THR A 234 -25.93 -2.32 13.09
C THR A 234 -24.82 -2.51 12.06
N VAL A 235 -23.58 -2.50 12.52
CA VAL A 235 -22.41 -2.77 11.67
C VAL A 235 -22.54 -4.19 11.11
N PRO A 236 -22.52 -4.37 9.78
CA PRO A 236 -22.66 -5.68 9.14
C PRO A 236 -21.36 -6.48 9.30
N GLU A 237 -21.49 -7.79 9.50
CA GLU A 237 -20.36 -8.71 9.54
C GLU A 237 -20.05 -9.30 8.16
N THR A 238 -21.09 -9.48 7.33
CA THR A 238 -20.99 -10.12 6.02
C THR A 238 -21.37 -9.20 4.87
N TRP A 239 -20.92 -9.57 3.67
CA TRP A 239 -21.19 -8.86 2.43
C TRP A 239 -22.70 -8.72 2.15
N ASN A 240 -23.49 -9.78 2.31
CA ASN A 240 -24.94 -9.68 2.13
C ASN A 240 -25.58 -8.80 3.20
N GLN A 241 -25.21 -8.95 4.48
CA GLN A 241 -25.72 -8.08 5.55
C GLN A 241 -25.44 -6.60 5.27
N MET A 242 -24.26 -6.29 4.71
CA MET A 242 -23.90 -4.92 4.34
C MET A 242 -24.86 -4.35 3.29
N PHE A 243 -25.20 -5.13 2.26
CA PHE A 243 -26.13 -4.68 1.21
C PHE A 243 -27.60 -4.77 1.63
N GLU A 244 -27.98 -5.66 2.53
CA GLU A 244 -29.29 -5.65 3.18
C GLU A 244 -29.48 -4.40 4.04
N MET A 245 -28.48 -4.05 4.84
CA MET A 245 -28.45 -2.80 5.60
C MET A 245 -28.53 -1.58 4.66
N ALA A 246 -27.76 -1.58 3.57
CA ALA A 246 -27.81 -0.50 2.57
C ALA A 246 -29.22 -0.33 1.97
N ARG A 247 -29.87 -1.44 1.58
CA ARG A 247 -31.25 -1.41 1.07
C ARG A 247 -32.23 -0.92 2.13
N LYS A 248 -32.06 -1.34 3.39
CA LYS A 248 -32.87 -0.84 4.51
C LYS A 248 -32.72 0.66 4.68
N MET A 249 -31.49 1.21 4.67
CA MET A 249 -31.26 2.66 4.72
C MET A 249 -32.00 3.40 3.61
N LYS A 250 -31.95 2.92 2.35
CA LYS A 250 -32.68 3.53 1.23
C LYS A 250 -34.20 3.44 1.42
N SER A 251 -34.71 2.33 1.94
CA SER A 251 -36.14 2.17 2.23
C SER A 251 -36.59 3.14 3.34
N ASP A 252 -35.81 3.26 4.41
CA ASP A 252 -36.10 4.17 5.52
C ASP A 252 -36.07 5.63 5.05
N MET A 253 -35.12 6.01 4.19
CA MET A 253 -35.12 7.32 3.54
C MET A 253 -36.40 7.57 2.73
N LYS A 254 -36.84 6.58 1.95
CA LYS A 254 -38.08 6.69 1.16
C LYS A 254 -39.31 6.84 2.05
N ASN A 255 -39.37 6.14 3.18
CA ASN A 255 -40.48 6.26 4.14
C ASN A 255 -40.61 7.69 4.69
N GLU A 256 -39.49 8.40 4.75
CA GLU A 256 -39.40 9.80 5.20
C GLU A 256 -39.38 10.82 4.03
N GLY A 257 -39.66 10.39 2.79
CA GLY A 257 -39.71 11.28 1.62
C GLY A 257 -38.35 11.83 1.15
N LEU A 258 -37.26 11.15 1.51
CA LEU A 258 -35.87 11.52 1.20
C LEU A 258 -35.30 10.73 0.01
N GLU A 259 -36.13 10.10 -0.83
CA GLU A 259 -35.67 9.22 -1.92
C GLU A 259 -34.88 9.96 -3.02
N LYS A 260 -35.00 11.27 -3.09
CA LYS A 260 -34.27 12.14 -4.02
C LYS A 260 -32.93 12.63 -3.48
N THR A 261 -32.67 12.44 -2.18
CA THR A 261 -31.38 12.81 -1.58
C THR A 261 -30.28 11.94 -2.16
N GLU A 262 -29.20 12.58 -2.60
CA GLU A 262 -28.00 11.88 -3.03
C GLU A 262 -27.36 11.19 -1.83
N PHE A 263 -27.45 9.86 -1.80
CA PHE A 263 -26.93 9.04 -0.73
C PHE A 263 -26.66 7.63 -1.24
N TYR A 264 -25.42 7.17 -1.05
CA TYR A 264 -24.91 5.85 -1.36
C TYR A 264 -24.44 5.23 -0.05
N PRO A 265 -25.23 4.35 0.60
CA PRO A 265 -24.91 3.82 1.92
C PRO A 265 -23.47 3.35 2.10
N ILE A 266 -22.89 2.72 1.05
CA ILE A 266 -21.55 2.14 1.05
C ILE A 266 -20.67 2.82 0.00
N GLY A 267 -19.48 3.25 0.40
CA GLY A 267 -18.37 3.61 -0.48
C GLY A 267 -17.26 2.57 -0.47
N TYR A 268 -16.63 2.29 -1.61
CA TYR A 268 -15.47 1.41 -1.70
C TYR A 268 -14.35 2.07 -2.51
N ASP A 269 -13.22 2.32 -1.87
CA ASP A 269 -12.24 3.28 -2.38
C ASP A 269 -11.32 2.72 -3.49
N SER A 270 -11.21 1.39 -3.57
CA SER A 270 -10.46 0.68 -4.60
C SER A 270 -11.28 -0.45 -5.19
N ASP A 271 -11.71 -0.27 -6.45
CA ASP A 271 -12.38 -1.34 -7.21
C ASP A 271 -11.48 -2.57 -7.32
N ALA A 272 -10.18 -2.40 -7.55
CA ALA A 272 -9.24 -3.50 -7.67
C ALA A 272 -9.16 -4.32 -6.37
N ASN A 273 -8.99 -3.65 -5.22
CA ASN A 273 -8.89 -4.35 -3.94
C ASN A 273 -10.19 -5.07 -3.59
N MET A 274 -11.35 -4.43 -3.85
CA MET A 274 -12.66 -5.05 -3.68
C MET A 274 -12.73 -6.38 -4.44
N PHE A 275 -12.34 -6.39 -5.72
CA PHE A 275 -12.36 -7.60 -6.53
C PHE A 275 -11.36 -8.64 -6.03
N ILE A 276 -10.12 -8.28 -5.74
CA ILE A 276 -9.09 -9.24 -5.32
C ILE A 276 -9.47 -9.86 -3.96
N SER A 277 -9.88 -9.05 -2.98
CA SER A 277 -10.34 -9.53 -1.67
C SER A 277 -11.57 -10.43 -1.79
N GLN A 278 -12.58 -10.05 -2.57
CA GLN A 278 -13.78 -10.87 -2.76
C GLN A 278 -13.48 -12.15 -3.55
N PHE A 279 -12.59 -12.12 -4.54
CA PHE A 279 -12.18 -13.31 -5.28
C PHE A 279 -11.47 -14.30 -4.36
N ALA A 280 -10.54 -13.81 -3.54
CA ALA A 280 -9.82 -14.62 -2.58
C ALA A 280 -10.74 -15.28 -1.55
N GLN A 281 -11.75 -14.56 -1.04
CA GLN A 281 -12.73 -15.10 -0.09
C GLN A 281 -13.71 -16.09 -0.73
N ARG A 282 -14.15 -15.81 -1.96
CA ARG A 282 -15.14 -16.62 -2.68
C ARG A 282 -14.52 -17.79 -3.43
N GLY A 283 -13.19 -17.86 -3.50
CA GLY A 283 -12.46 -18.87 -4.28
C GLY A 283 -12.63 -18.70 -5.78
N ILE A 284 -12.80 -17.46 -6.25
CA ILE A 284 -12.88 -17.14 -7.68
C ILE A 284 -11.45 -17.11 -8.23
N PRO A 285 -11.11 -17.91 -9.25
CA PRO A 285 -9.78 -17.89 -9.86
C PRO A 285 -9.46 -16.49 -10.42
N TYR A 286 -8.27 -15.97 -10.09
CA TYR A 286 -7.79 -14.66 -10.53
C TYR A 286 -6.60 -14.78 -11.48
N THR A 287 -5.47 -15.29 -10.97
CA THR A 287 -4.26 -15.58 -11.73
C THR A 287 -3.62 -16.88 -11.25
N SER A 288 -2.71 -17.45 -12.04
CA SER A 288 -1.86 -18.57 -11.63
C SER A 288 -0.40 -18.34 -12.04
N VAL A 289 0.52 -18.92 -11.29
CA VAL A 289 1.91 -19.07 -11.71
C VAL A 289 1.95 -20.25 -12.70
N GLY A 290 2.14 -19.98 -13.99
CA GLY A 290 2.19 -20.99 -15.05
C GLY A 290 3.59 -21.23 -15.60
N GLU A 291 3.78 -22.26 -16.42
CA GLU A 291 5.04 -22.49 -17.15
C GLU A 291 5.36 -21.30 -18.08
N GLN A 292 6.65 -20.97 -18.19
CA GLN A 292 7.14 -19.91 -19.09
C GLN A 292 6.72 -20.22 -20.54
N GLY A 293 5.94 -19.34 -21.16
CA GLY A 293 5.67 -19.42 -22.61
C GLY A 293 4.25 -19.05 -23.06
N ASP A 294 3.25 -19.14 -22.17
CA ASP A 294 1.88 -18.70 -22.49
C ASP A 294 1.25 -17.90 -21.33
N ALA A 295 1.45 -16.58 -21.36
CA ALA A 295 0.85 -15.65 -20.40
C ALA A 295 -0.69 -15.71 -20.39
N SER A 296 -1.34 -16.13 -21.50
CA SER A 296 -2.80 -16.19 -21.55
C SER A 296 -3.37 -17.29 -20.64
N SER A 297 -2.61 -18.37 -20.43
CA SER A 297 -2.96 -19.45 -19.50
C SER A 297 -2.91 -19.03 -18.02
N GLN A 298 -2.29 -17.88 -17.71
CA GLN A 298 -2.10 -17.38 -16.35
C GLN A 298 -3.19 -16.40 -15.90
N PHE A 299 -4.02 -15.89 -16.84
CA PHE A 299 -5.15 -15.01 -16.54
C PHE A 299 -6.44 -15.82 -16.36
N LEU A 300 -6.80 -16.11 -15.12
CA LEU A 300 -7.93 -16.99 -14.78
C LEU A 300 -9.24 -16.24 -14.52
N PHE A 301 -9.19 -14.90 -14.41
CA PHE A 301 -10.32 -14.06 -14.02
C PHE A 301 -11.46 -13.99 -15.06
N ASN A 302 -11.25 -14.41 -16.31
CA ASN A 302 -12.33 -14.49 -17.30
C ASN A 302 -13.12 -15.79 -17.16
N ASN A 303 -13.93 -15.88 -16.11
CA ASN A 303 -14.76 -17.05 -15.79
C ASN A 303 -16.18 -16.65 -15.37
N GLU A 304 -17.10 -17.62 -15.32
CA GLU A 304 -18.51 -17.35 -14.99
C GLU A 304 -18.71 -16.84 -13.57
N GLN A 305 -17.88 -17.24 -12.61
CA GLN A 305 -17.98 -16.76 -11.22
C GLN A 305 -17.58 -15.28 -11.12
N ALA A 306 -16.52 -14.87 -11.81
CA ALA A 306 -16.07 -13.49 -11.91
C ALA A 306 -17.13 -12.60 -12.60
N LYS A 307 -17.74 -13.07 -13.70
CA LYS A 307 -18.85 -12.37 -14.36
C LYS A 307 -20.09 -12.26 -13.45
N GLY A 308 -20.38 -13.32 -12.70
CA GLY A 308 -21.44 -13.33 -11.69
C GLY A 308 -21.22 -12.26 -10.62
N PHE A 309 -20.00 -12.17 -10.08
CA PHE A 309 -19.65 -11.14 -9.10
C PHE A 309 -19.71 -9.73 -9.70
N LEU A 310 -19.21 -9.53 -10.92
CA LEU A 310 -19.33 -8.24 -11.60
C LEU A 310 -20.80 -7.83 -11.79
N THR A 311 -21.67 -8.79 -12.15
CA THR A 311 -23.12 -8.54 -12.29
C THR A 311 -23.74 -8.13 -10.97
N GLU A 312 -23.34 -8.77 -9.87
CA GLU A 312 -23.76 -8.43 -8.51
C GLU A 312 -23.34 -6.98 -8.14
N VAL A 313 -22.07 -6.63 -8.31
CA VAL A 313 -21.53 -5.29 -8.02
C VAL A 313 -22.22 -4.22 -8.86
N VAL A 314 -22.40 -4.47 -10.17
CA VAL A 314 -23.12 -3.56 -11.06
C VAL A 314 -24.57 -3.39 -10.61
N GLY A 315 -25.21 -4.45 -10.11
CA GLY A 315 -26.52 -4.39 -9.47
C GLY A 315 -26.55 -3.37 -8.33
N TYR A 316 -25.62 -3.48 -7.38
CA TYR A 316 -25.54 -2.55 -6.25
C TYR A 316 -25.27 -1.10 -6.66
N VAL A 317 -24.43 -0.87 -7.67
CA VAL A 317 -24.18 0.47 -8.23
C VAL A 317 -25.45 1.04 -8.87
N ASN A 318 -26.17 0.24 -9.66
CA ASN A 318 -27.43 0.64 -10.29
C ASN A 318 -28.55 0.92 -9.27
N GLU A 319 -28.59 0.17 -8.17
CA GLU A 319 -29.47 0.41 -7.03
C GLU A 319 -29.04 1.63 -6.19
N LYS A 320 -27.90 2.27 -6.50
CA LYS A 320 -27.27 3.35 -5.73
C LYS A 320 -26.98 2.96 -4.27
N LEU A 321 -26.62 1.70 -4.05
CA LEU A 321 -26.20 1.17 -2.75
C LEU A 321 -24.70 1.32 -2.55
N LEU A 322 -23.95 1.20 -3.65
CA LEU A 322 -22.49 1.27 -3.70
C LEU A 322 -22.05 2.44 -4.58
N ILE A 323 -21.07 3.19 -4.08
CA ILE A 323 -20.25 4.11 -4.89
C ILE A 323 -18.78 3.68 -4.84
N THR A 324 -18.09 3.69 -5.98
CA THR A 324 -16.65 3.37 -6.03
C THR A 324 -15.87 4.52 -6.63
N LYS A 325 -14.55 4.54 -6.40
CA LYS A 325 -13.65 5.56 -6.97
C LYS A 325 -13.79 5.67 -8.49
N ASN A 326 -13.88 4.55 -9.22
CA ASN A 326 -14.03 4.60 -10.67
C ASN A 326 -15.40 5.13 -11.10
N VAL A 327 -16.49 4.82 -10.38
CA VAL A 327 -17.82 5.40 -10.66
C VAL A 327 -17.81 6.93 -10.46
N LEU A 328 -16.96 7.44 -9.57
CA LEU A 328 -16.73 8.88 -9.37
C LEU A 328 -15.86 9.54 -10.46
N GLY A 329 -15.41 8.80 -11.47
CA GLY A 329 -14.54 9.29 -12.54
C GLY A 329 -13.06 9.28 -12.18
N GLY A 330 -12.64 8.54 -11.14
CA GLY A 330 -11.24 8.24 -10.81
C GLY A 330 -10.45 9.38 -10.15
N GLY A 331 -10.90 10.63 -10.28
CA GLY A 331 -10.26 11.82 -9.70
C GLY A 331 -10.74 12.18 -8.30
N LYS A 332 -11.78 11.52 -7.78
CA LYS A 332 -12.33 11.69 -6.43
C LYS A 332 -12.29 10.39 -5.68
N TYR A 333 -12.22 10.48 -4.37
CA TYR A 333 -12.22 9.33 -3.48
C TYR A 333 -13.54 9.20 -2.73
N THR A 334 -13.85 7.98 -2.29
CA THR A 334 -15.13 7.68 -1.63
C THR A 334 -15.23 8.28 -0.23
N ASN A 335 -14.09 8.60 0.40
CA ASN A 335 -14.03 9.32 1.66
C ASN A 335 -14.66 10.73 1.57
N GLU A 336 -14.58 11.40 0.41
CA GLU A 336 -15.24 12.71 0.21
C GLU A 336 -16.76 12.59 0.39
N TYR A 337 -17.35 11.53 -0.15
CA TYR A 337 -18.79 11.27 0.01
C TYR A 337 -19.12 10.92 1.47
N PHE A 338 -18.24 10.22 2.16
CA PHE A 338 -18.43 9.89 3.57
C PHE A 338 -18.39 11.12 4.47
N THR A 339 -17.38 11.98 4.32
CA THR A 339 -17.25 13.21 5.11
C THR A 339 -18.36 14.21 4.81
N ASP A 340 -18.91 14.18 3.59
CA ASP A 340 -20.06 14.99 3.15
C ASP A 340 -21.43 14.40 3.54
N LEU A 341 -21.48 13.36 4.38
CA LEU A 341 -22.71 12.66 4.80
C LEU A 341 -23.52 12.03 3.65
N LYS A 342 -22.86 11.74 2.52
CA LYS A 342 -23.43 11.02 1.36
C LYS A 342 -23.19 9.52 1.39
N CYS A 343 -22.33 9.04 2.31
CA CYS A 343 -22.17 7.63 2.65
C CYS A 343 -22.31 7.43 4.17
N ALA A 344 -22.82 6.27 4.60
CA ALA A 344 -22.82 5.87 6.01
C ALA A 344 -21.56 5.06 6.38
N MET A 345 -20.93 4.42 5.39
CA MET A 345 -19.75 3.59 5.56
C MET A 345 -18.84 3.68 4.33
N THR A 346 -17.54 3.67 4.52
CA THR A 346 -16.52 3.52 3.47
C THR A 346 -15.57 2.39 3.80
N ILE A 347 -15.11 1.67 2.78
CA ILE A 347 -14.06 0.67 2.89
C ILE A 347 -12.86 1.15 2.08
N GLY A 348 -11.69 1.17 2.71
CA GLY A 348 -10.44 1.60 2.08
C GLY A 348 -9.22 1.15 2.87
N SER A 349 -8.04 1.47 2.34
CA SER A 349 -6.76 1.15 3.01
C SER A 349 -6.63 1.90 4.34
N THR A 350 -6.01 1.26 5.35
CA THR A 350 -5.58 1.94 6.58
C THR A 350 -4.66 3.11 6.28
N GLY A 351 -3.84 3.05 5.22
CA GLY A 351 -3.02 4.17 4.73
C GLY A 351 -3.82 5.43 4.34
N GLY A 352 -5.14 5.30 4.16
CA GLY A 352 -6.07 6.41 3.93
C GLY A 352 -6.86 6.87 5.17
N SER A 353 -6.52 6.38 6.38
CA SER A 353 -7.30 6.64 7.60
C SER A 353 -7.49 8.12 7.88
N SER A 354 -6.45 8.94 7.72
CA SER A 354 -6.52 10.38 7.97
C SER A 354 -7.52 11.12 7.06
N TYR A 355 -7.97 10.51 5.97
CA TYR A 355 -8.95 11.09 5.05
C TYR A 355 -10.39 10.67 5.36
N ASN A 356 -10.59 9.69 6.24
CA ASN A 356 -11.90 9.17 6.65
C ASN A 356 -12.34 9.70 8.02
N VAL A 357 -11.73 10.77 8.52
CA VAL A 357 -12.12 11.43 9.77
C VAL A 357 -13.09 12.59 9.49
N SER A 358 -13.93 12.93 10.48
CA SER A 358 -14.89 14.03 10.38
C SER A 358 -14.88 14.85 11.67
N SER A 359 -15.02 16.18 11.55
CA SER A 359 -15.30 17.06 12.68
C SER A 359 -16.78 17.08 13.06
N ASN A 360 -17.65 16.61 12.17
CA ASN A 360 -19.09 16.82 12.26
C ASN A 360 -19.85 15.62 12.84
N PHE A 361 -19.21 14.45 12.93
CA PHE A 361 -19.81 13.23 13.43
C PHE A 361 -18.74 12.26 13.92
N LYS A 362 -19.13 11.30 14.75
CA LYS A 362 -18.22 10.26 15.25
C LYS A 362 -17.95 9.24 14.15
N VAL A 363 -16.70 9.10 13.77
CA VAL A 363 -16.22 7.99 12.93
C VAL A 363 -15.78 6.84 13.84
N SER A 364 -16.08 5.62 13.45
CA SER A 364 -15.58 4.41 14.11
C SER A 364 -15.15 3.38 13.08
N LEU A 365 -14.34 2.43 13.53
CA LEU A 365 -13.73 1.40 12.69
C LEU A 365 -14.44 0.07 12.90
N ALA A 366 -14.56 -0.69 11.82
CA ALA A 366 -15.05 -2.07 11.84
C ALA A 366 -14.22 -2.94 10.88
N PRO A 367 -14.14 -4.26 11.14
CA PRO A 367 -13.64 -5.20 10.15
C PRO A 367 -14.42 -5.06 8.84
N VAL A 368 -13.73 -5.25 7.71
CA VAL A 368 -14.39 -5.23 6.39
C VAL A 368 -15.37 -6.41 6.30
N PRO A 369 -16.64 -6.21 5.91
CA PRO A 369 -17.58 -7.31 5.81
C PRO A 369 -17.10 -8.39 4.82
N PHE A 370 -17.07 -9.65 5.26
CA PHE A 370 -16.54 -10.76 4.46
C PHE A 370 -17.65 -11.51 3.71
N ALA A 371 -17.28 -12.27 2.68
CA ALA A 371 -18.22 -13.03 1.87
C ALA A 371 -18.98 -14.07 2.71
N ASP A 372 -20.28 -14.14 2.50
CA ASP A 372 -21.17 -15.00 3.27
C ASP A 372 -20.77 -16.47 3.29
N GLY A 373 -20.77 -17.07 4.48
CA GLY A 373 -20.38 -18.46 4.70
C GLY A 373 -18.90 -18.75 4.42
N LYS A 374 -18.05 -17.71 4.33
CA LYS A 374 -16.59 -17.82 4.16
C LYS A 374 -15.86 -17.34 5.41
N SER A 375 -14.54 -17.53 5.41
CA SER A 375 -13.66 -16.93 6.41
C SER A 375 -13.15 -15.57 5.92
N PRO A 376 -12.94 -14.60 6.83
CA PRO A 376 -12.36 -13.32 6.47
C PRO A 376 -10.96 -13.52 5.86
N LYS A 377 -10.73 -12.91 4.70
CA LYS A 377 -9.44 -12.90 4.00
C LYS A 377 -9.30 -11.58 3.26
N TYR A 378 -8.33 -10.77 3.65
CA TYR A 378 -8.10 -9.45 3.07
C TYR A 378 -6.71 -9.38 2.48
N ILE A 379 -6.57 -8.62 1.41
CA ILE A 379 -5.28 -8.44 0.77
C ILE A 379 -4.49 -7.42 1.57
N GLN A 380 -3.35 -7.90 2.09
CA GLN A 380 -2.33 -7.02 2.65
C GLN A 380 -1.74 -6.16 1.53
N GLN A 381 -1.52 -4.89 1.85
CA GLN A 381 -0.96 -3.88 0.98
C GLN A 381 0.12 -3.09 1.73
N GLY A 382 0.65 -2.05 1.11
CA GLY A 382 1.63 -1.16 1.70
C GLY A 382 3.06 -1.48 1.26
N PRO A 383 3.96 -0.49 1.34
CA PRO A 383 5.28 -0.61 0.76
C PRO A 383 6.18 -1.58 1.51
N SER A 384 7.06 -2.18 0.72
CA SER A 384 8.24 -2.90 1.17
C SER A 384 9.48 -2.11 0.72
N ILE A 385 10.65 -2.56 1.16
CA ILE A 385 11.96 -2.09 0.74
C ILE A 385 12.65 -3.20 -0.05
N CYS A 386 13.14 -2.88 -1.25
CA CYS A 386 14.06 -3.73 -1.99
C CYS A 386 15.48 -3.18 -1.95
N PHE A 387 16.47 -4.04 -2.18
CA PHE A 387 17.90 -3.73 -2.12
C PHE A 387 18.52 -4.02 -3.47
N PHE A 388 19.24 -3.04 -4.01
CA PHE A 388 19.74 -3.12 -5.38
C PHE A 388 21.15 -3.66 -5.45
N ASN A 389 21.40 -4.39 -6.53
CA ASN A 389 22.70 -4.88 -6.92
C ASN A 389 23.55 -3.78 -7.56
N ASN A 390 24.47 -3.25 -6.75
CA ASN A 390 25.45 -2.23 -7.14
C ASN A 390 26.91 -2.70 -6.96
N GLU A 391 27.11 -4.02 -6.79
CA GLU A 391 28.40 -4.69 -6.62
C GLU A 391 29.30 -4.17 -5.48
N ASN A 392 28.80 -3.31 -4.58
CA ASN A 392 29.58 -2.72 -3.50
C ASN A 392 29.14 -3.25 -2.12
N ALA A 393 29.90 -4.21 -1.60
CA ALA A 393 29.61 -4.89 -0.33
C ALA A 393 29.41 -3.93 0.86
N TYR A 394 30.14 -2.80 0.90
CA TYR A 394 29.95 -1.81 1.97
C TYR A 394 28.67 -1.00 1.80
N VAL A 395 28.24 -0.71 0.56
CA VAL A 395 26.92 -0.12 0.31
C VAL A 395 25.82 -1.07 0.77
N HIS A 396 25.97 -2.38 0.54
CA HIS A 396 24.98 -3.36 1.00
C HIS A 396 24.88 -3.41 2.53
N LYS A 397 26.03 -3.43 3.23
CA LYS A 397 26.06 -3.35 4.70
C LYS A 397 25.41 -2.08 5.22
N GLY A 398 25.75 -0.92 4.67
CA GLY A 398 25.14 0.35 5.06
C GLY A 398 23.62 0.37 4.83
N ALA A 399 23.16 -0.15 3.68
CA ALA A 399 21.75 -0.29 3.35
C ALA A 399 21.00 -1.21 4.33
N TRP A 400 21.58 -2.38 4.64
CA TRP A 400 21.01 -3.34 5.58
C TRP A 400 20.91 -2.77 6.99
N LEU A 401 21.98 -2.14 7.48
CA LEU A 401 21.98 -1.50 8.80
C LEU A 401 20.96 -0.35 8.88
N PHE A 402 20.76 0.39 7.79
CA PHE A 402 19.74 1.44 7.74
C PHE A 402 18.33 0.85 7.78
N TYR A 403 18.06 -0.22 7.03
CA TYR A 403 16.80 -0.94 7.12
C TYR A 403 16.54 -1.46 8.55
N LYS A 404 17.53 -2.08 9.20
CA LYS A 404 17.39 -2.54 10.59
C LYS A 404 17.00 -1.40 11.54
N MET A 405 17.53 -0.20 11.35
CA MET A 405 17.12 0.97 12.14
C MET A 405 15.70 1.43 11.81
N MET A 406 15.28 1.38 10.54
CA MET A 406 13.92 1.73 10.12
C MET A 406 12.86 0.72 10.63
N ALA A 407 13.26 -0.54 10.76
CA ALA A 407 12.43 -1.64 11.28
C ALA A 407 12.58 -1.86 12.80
N ASP A 408 13.33 -1.00 13.49
CA ASP A 408 13.34 -0.96 14.96
C ASP A 408 11.94 -0.63 15.48
N PRO A 409 11.45 -1.29 16.54
CA PRO A 409 10.06 -1.16 16.98
C PRO A 409 9.60 0.29 17.21
N LYS A 410 10.47 1.15 17.77
CA LYS A 410 10.11 2.53 18.05
C LYS A 410 10.12 3.38 16.79
N TYR A 411 11.22 3.31 16.01
CA TYR A 411 11.30 4.07 14.77
C TYR A 411 10.21 3.66 13.77
N ASN A 412 9.89 2.37 13.72
CA ASN A 412 8.85 1.86 12.84
C ASN A 412 7.45 2.30 13.26
N ALA A 413 7.14 2.30 14.55
CA ALA A 413 5.88 2.81 15.08
C ALA A 413 5.69 4.29 14.67
N ASP A 414 6.69 5.14 14.91
CA ASP A 414 6.63 6.56 14.56
C ASP A 414 6.47 6.77 13.05
N LEU A 415 7.23 6.03 12.23
CA LEU A 415 7.16 6.11 10.77
C LEU A 415 5.80 5.66 10.22
N ALA A 416 5.26 4.56 10.74
CA ALA A 416 3.97 4.01 10.34
C ALA A 416 2.82 4.95 10.72
N LEU A 417 2.81 5.47 11.96
CA LEU A 417 1.79 6.40 12.45
C LEU A 417 1.70 7.70 11.62
N GLU A 418 2.85 8.31 11.27
CA GLU A 418 2.88 9.50 10.41
C GLU A 418 2.20 9.26 9.05
N ASN A 419 2.33 8.03 8.54
CA ASN A 419 1.81 7.64 7.24
C ASN A 419 0.44 6.93 7.30
N SER A 420 -0.14 6.77 8.49
CA SER A 420 -1.39 6.00 8.72
C SER A 420 -1.28 4.52 8.31
N TYR A 421 -0.09 3.92 8.40
CA TYR A 421 0.11 2.50 8.16
C TYR A 421 0.25 1.73 9.49
N ASP A 422 0.17 0.41 9.37
CA ASP A 422 0.45 -0.56 10.41
C ASP A 422 1.97 -0.80 10.50
N PRO A 423 2.57 -0.76 11.70
CA PRO A 423 3.98 -1.06 11.87
C PRO A 423 4.28 -2.54 11.63
N VAL A 424 5.54 -2.86 11.32
CA VAL A 424 5.97 -4.21 10.92
C VAL A 424 6.36 -5.11 12.09
N ARG A 425 6.52 -4.54 13.28
CA ARG A 425 6.89 -5.25 14.51
C ARG A 425 5.70 -5.36 15.44
N VAL A 426 5.53 -6.52 16.08
CA VAL A 426 4.48 -6.74 17.08
C VAL A 426 4.71 -5.82 18.29
N SER A 427 5.96 -5.63 18.69
CA SER A 427 6.35 -4.71 19.77
C SER A 427 6.21 -3.21 19.43
N SER A 428 5.80 -2.84 18.21
CA SER A 428 5.46 -1.46 17.85
C SER A 428 4.04 -1.03 18.24
N TYR A 429 3.13 -1.98 18.49
CA TYR A 429 1.76 -1.73 18.94
C TYR A 429 1.69 -1.58 20.45
#